data_AF-A0A7E5WCI8-F1
#
_entry.id   AF-A0A7E5WCI8-F1
#
_cell.length_a   1.000
_cell.length_b   1.000
_cell.length_c   1.000
_cell.angle_alpha   90.00
_cell.angle_beta   90.00
_cell.angle_gamma   90.00
#
_symmetry.space_group_name_H-M   'P 1'
#
loop_
_entity.id
_entity.type
_entity.pdbx_description
1 polymer ?
#
loop_
_entity_poly.entity_id
_entity_poly.type
_entity_poly.pdbx_seq_one_letter_code
_entity_poly.pdbx_strand_id
1 'polypeptide(L)'
;MEDDADALPQALEQFTETARAHISSRSVDTLLLAALAEIAARAEAAILHNKYDREGGLAVERRARRLASWAGSSAGAARERCARLTQVAALLALEQAAHARDALPAARRLTAPEARDVLARRSDFKMEEIKRLKL
;
A
#
# COMPACT_ATOMS: atom_id res chain seq x y z
N MET A 1 -18.16 -4.09 6.02
CA MET A 1 -17.04 -3.61 5.17
C MET A 1 -15.66 -3.96 5.72
N GLU A 2 -15.53 -4.47 6.96
CA GLU A 2 -14.26 -5.02 7.46
C GLU A 2 -13.90 -6.39 6.83
N ASP A 3 -14.89 -7.23 6.53
CA ASP A 3 -14.68 -8.58 5.96
C ASP A 3 -13.94 -8.59 4.62
N ASP A 4 -14.03 -7.53 3.83
CA ASP A 4 -13.40 -7.47 2.50
C ASP A 4 -11.89 -7.18 2.56
N ALA A 5 -11.40 -6.63 3.67
CA ALA A 5 -9.98 -6.30 3.80
C ALA A 5 -9.07 -7.54 3.92
N ASP A 6 -9.63 -8.65 4.42
CA ASP A 6 -8.93 -9.92 4.57
C ASP A 6 -9.14 -10.87 3.38
N ALA A 7 -10.11 -10.58 2.52
CA ALA A 7 -10.45 -11.43 1.37
C ALA A 7 -9.25 -11.64 0.42
N LEU A 8 -8.50 -10.57 0.11
CA LEU A 8 -7.33 -10.66 -0.77
C LEU A 8 -6.17 -11.46 -0.13
N PRO A 9 -5.70 -11.16 1.11
CA PRO A 9 -4.73 -12.01 1.80
C PRO A 9 -5.14 -13.49 1.87
N GLN A 10 -6.39 -13.79 2.24
CA GLN A 10 -6.89 -15.17 2.31
C GLN A 10 -6.88 -15.88 0.95
N ALA A 11 -7.31 -15.19 -0.11
CA ALA A 11 -7.28 -15.75 -1.46
C ALA A 11 -5.83 -16.04 -1.93
N LEU A 12 -4.89 -15.14 -1.61
CA LEU A 12 -3.49 -15.35 -1.94
C LEU A 12 -2.86 -16.48 -1.13
N GLU A 13 -3.25 -16.66 0.13
CA GLU A 13 -2.83 -17.78 0.98
C GLU A 13 -3.30 -19.11 0.39
N GLN A 14 -4.60 -19.24 0.13
CA GLN A 14 -5.19 -20.43 -0.46
C GLN A 14 -4.55 -20.77 -1.82
N PHE A 15 -4.31 -19.75 -2.65
CA PHE A 15 -3.62 -19.92 -3.93
C PHE A 15 -2.19 -20.45 -3.74
N THR A 16 -1.45 -19.87 -2.79
CA THR A 16 -0.05 -20.24 -2.52
C THR A 16 0.04 -21.68 -2.01
N GLU A 17 -0.82 -22.07 -1.07
CA GLU A 17 -0.88 -23.44 -0.56
C GLU A 17 -1.20 -24.46 -1.66
N THR A 18 -2.23 -24.18 -2.46
CA THR A 18 -2.63 -25.06 -3.56
C THR A 18 -1.54 -25.17 -4.63
N ALA A 19 -0.89 -24.05 -4.97
CA ALA A 19 0.19 -24.04 -5.95
C ALA A 19 1.40 -24.84 -5.47
N ARG A 20 1.78 -24.76 -4.19
CA ARG A 20 2.91 -25.53 -3.63
C ARG A 20 2.67 -27.04 -3.66
N ALA A 21 1.43 -27.49 -3.73
CA ALA A 21 1.09 -28.91 -3.90
C ALA A 21 1.34 -29.43 -5.32
N HIS A 22 1.44 -28.55 -6.32
CA HIS A 22 1.49 -28.93 -7.75
C HIS A 22 2.72 -28.41 -8.49
N ILE A 23 3.39 -27.38 -7.99
CA ILE A 23 4.60 -26.80 -8.60
C ILE A 23 5.69 -26.55 -7.55
N SER A 24 6.93 -26.38 -7.99
CA SER A 24 8.06 -26.19 -7.08
C SER A 24 7.90 -24.94 -6.20
N SER A 25 8.32 -25.01 -4.93
CA SER A 25 8.25 -23.88 -3.99
C SER A 25 8.92 -22.62 -4.56
N ARG A 26 10.04 -22.77 -5.28
CA ARG A 26 10.75 -21.66 -5.93
C ARG A 26 9.90 -20.99 -7.02
N SER A 27 9.17 -21.78 -7.81
CA SER A 27 8.27 -21.26 -8.84
C SER A 27 7.12 -20.48 -8.21
N VAL A 28 6.55 -20.99 -7.11
CA VAL A 28 5.50 -20.29 -6.35
C VAL A 28 6.02 -18.98 -5.78
N ASP A 29 7.20 -18.97 -5.16
CA ASP A 29 7.77 -17.75 -4.58
C ASP A 29 8.00 -16.68 -5.67
N THR A 30 8.51 -17.09 -6.83
CA THR A 30 8.72 -16.18 -7.98
C THR A 30 7.40 -15.61 -8.49
N LEU A 31 6.37 -16.46 -8.63
CA LEU A 31 5.04 -16.04 -9.07
C LEU A 31 4.41 -15.08 -8.06
N LEU A 32 4.53 -15.38 -6.77
CA LEU A 32 4.01 -14.54 -5.70
C LEU A 32 4.67 -13.16 -5.69
N LEU A 33 5.99 -13.10 -5.85
CA LEU A 33 6.71 -11.83 -5.94
C LEU A 33 6.25 -10.98 -7.14
N ALA A 34 6.00 -11.61 -8.29
CA ALA A 34 5.50 -10.92 -9.47
C ALA A 34 4.05 -10.44 -9.28
N ALA A 35 3.17 -11.30 -8.75
CA ALA A 35 1.78 -10.97 -8.48
C ALA A 35 1.64 -9.82 -7.48
N LEU A 36 2.39 -9.84 -6.38
CA LEU A 36 2.37 -8.77 -5.39
C LEU A 36 2.89 -7.45 -5.93
N ALA A 37 3.92 -7.48 -6.78
CA ALA A 37 4.41 -6.27 -7.44
C ALA A 37 3.35 -5.64 -8.35
N GLU A 38 2.64 -6.46 -9.13
CA GLU A 38 1.56 -6.01 -10.01
C GLU A 38 0.36 -5.48 -9.21
N ILE A 39 -0.06 -6.21 -8.17
CA ILE A 39 -1.15 -5.78 -7.28
C ILE A 39 -0.81 -4.45 -6.61
N ALA A 40 0.41 -4.30 -6.09
CA ALA A 40 0.84 -3.07 -5.46
C ALA A 40 0.85 -1.90 -6.45
N ALA A 41 1.40 -2.10 -7.66
CA ALA A 41 1.43 -1.07 -8.69
C ALA A 41 0.02 -0.63 -9.13
N ARG A 42 -0.90 -1.58 -9.33
CA ARG A 42 -2.30 -1.28 -9.68
C ARG A 42 -3.03 -0.56 -8.56
N ALA A 43 -2.80 -0.98 -7.31
CA ALA A 43 -3.38 -0.32 -6.15
C ALA A 43 -2.88 1.13 -6.03
N GLU A 44 -1.58 1.38 -6.20
CA GLU A 44 -1.02 2.74 -6.23
C GLU A 44 -1.65 3.59 -7.34
N ALA A 45 -1.75 3.06 -8.56
CA ALA A 45 -2.39 3.77 -9.67
C ALA A 45 -3.86 4.09 -9.39
N ALA A 46 -4.62 3.15 -8.81
CA ALA A 46 -6.00 3.37 -8.42
C ALA A 46 -6.13 4.43 -7.32
N ILE A 47 -5.22 4.47 -6.35
CA ILE A 47 -5.18 5.52 -5.32
C ILE A 47 -4.97 6.90 -5.95
N LEU A 48 -4.09 7.02 -6.94
CA LEU A 48 -3.83 8.30 -7.60
C LEU A 48 -5.00 8.77 -8.48
N HIS A 49 -5.85 7.85 -8.95
CA HIS A 49 -7.01 8.19 -9.76
C HIS A 49 -8.21 8.67 -8.93
N ASN A 50 -8.34 8.19 -7.69
CA ASN A 50 -9.53 8.43 -6.85
C ASN A 50 -9.35 9.61 -5.89
N LYS A 51 -10.47 10.03 -5.29
CA LYS A 51 -10.52 11.02 -4.19
C LYS A 51 -10.96 10.33 -2.91
N TYR A 52 -10.40 10.78 -1.79
CA TYR A 52 -10.60 10.16 -0.49
C TYR A 52 -10.92 11.21 0.56
N ASP A 53 -11.83 10.87 1.45
CA ASP A 53 -11.97 11.51 2.74
C ASP A 53 -11.08 10.81 3.79
N ARG A 54 -11.22 11.21 5.05
CA ARG A 54 -10.46 10.64 6.16
C ARG A 54 -10.70 9.13 6.32
N GLU A 55 -11.95 8.71 6.27
CA GLU A 55 -12.34 7.32 6.51
C GLU A 55 -11.91 6.40 5.36
N GLY A 56 -12.06 6.87 4.11
CA GLY A 56 -11.56 6.20 2.92
C GLY A 56 -10.04 6.05 2.95
N GLY A 57 -9.32 7.10 3.39
CA GLY A 57 -7.88 7.02 3.60
C GLY A 57 -7.46 5.96 4.63
N LEU A 58 -8.16 5.89 5.78
CA LEU A 58 -7.94 4.85 6.79
C LEU A 58 -8.25 3.44 6.27
N ALA A 59 -9.32 3.29 5.49
CA ALA A 59 -9.69 2.01 4.93
C ALA A 59 -8.61 1.49 3.97
N VAL A 60 -8.05 2.35 3.12
CA VAL A 60 -6.94 2.00 2.22
C VAL A 60 -5.69 1.63 3.01
N GLU A 61 -5.33 2.40 4.03
CA GLU A 61 -4.17 2.13 4.89
C GLU A 61 -4.28 0.78 5.60
N ARG A 62 -5.44 0.46 6.18
CA ARG A 62 -5.67 -0.84 6.82
C ARG A 62 -5.51 -2.00 5.85
N ARG A 63 -6.06 -1.88 4.63
CA ARG A 63 -5.91 -2.90 3.57
C ARG A 63 -4.45 -3.08 3.15
N ALA A 64 -3.73 -1.98 2.92
CA ALA A 64 -2.31 -2.02 2.54
C ALA A 64 -1.44 -2.65 3.65
N ARG A 65 -1.71 -2.32 4.91
CA ARG A 65 -1.00 -2.88 6.06
C ARG A 65 -1.24 -4.37 6.22
N ARG A 66 -2.48 -4.84 6.07
CA ARG A 66 -2.83 -6.28 6.11
C ARG A 66 -2.13 -7.05 4.99
N LEU A 67 -2.15 -6.52 3.76
CA LEU A 67 -1.43 -7.10 2.62
C LEU A 67 0.08 -7.19 2.89
N ALA A 68 0.69 -6.13 3.41
CA ALA A 68 2.12 -6.12 3.72
C ALA A 68 2.48 -7.08 4.86
N SER A 69 1.61 -7.24 5.86
CA SER A 69 1.77 -8.20 6.95
C SER A 69 1.74 -9.63 6.43
N TRP A 70 0.74 -9.97 5.62
CA TRP A 70 0.61 -11.28 4.99
C TRP A 70 1.79 -11.58 4.04
N ALA A 71 2.20 -10.62 3.22
CA ALA A 71 3.36 -10.79 2.35
C ALA A 71 4.64 -11.08 3.15
N GLY A 72 4.80 -10.45 4.31
CA GLY A 72 5.94 -10.69 5.21
C GLY A 72 5.96 -12.08 5.84
N SER A 73 4.81 -12.68 6.14
CA SER A 73 4.73 -14.05 6.68
C SER A 73 4.92 -15.12 5.61
N SER A 74 4.46 -14.89 4.38
CA SER A 74 4.48 -15.90 3.30
C SER A 74 5.83 -16.00 2.58
N ALA A 75 6.53 -14.87 2.40
CA ALA A 75 7.88 -14.83 1.84
C ALA A 75 8.58 -13.52 2.24
N GLY A 76 9.68 -13.58 3.01
CA GLY A 76 10.32 -12.37 3.58
C GLY A 76 10.67 -11.28 2.54
N ALA A 77 11.00 -11.66 1.30
CA ALA A 77 11.28 -10.72 0.20
C ALA A 77 10.01 -10.07 -0.42
N ALA A 78 8.83 -10.61 -0.15
CA ALA A 78 7.56 -10.14 -0.71
C ALA A 78 7.02 -8.89 0.01
N ARG A 79 7.35 -8.72 1.29
CA ARG A 79 7.02 -7.50 2.04
C ARG A 79 7.57 -6.24 1.38
N GLU A 80 8.77 -6.34 0.81
CA GLU A 80 9.41 -5.21 0.14
C GLU A 80 8.62 -4.72 -1.07
N ARG A 81 7.89 -5.61 -1.75
CA ARG A 81 7.02 -5.23 -2.89
C ARG A 81 5.84 -4.38 -2.45
N CYS A 82 5.43 -4.47 -1.18
CA CYS A 82 4.33 -3.68 -0.62
C CYS A 82 4.80 -2.40 0.09
N ALA A 83 6.11 -2.19 0.24
CA ALA A 83 6.65 -1.09 1.04
C ALA A 83 6.27 0.30 0.51
N ARG A 84 6.26 0.46 -0.81
CA ARG A 84 5.87 1.73 -1.44
C ARG A 84 4.36 1.99 -1.31
N LEU A 85 3.52 0.99 -1.58
CA LEU A 85 2.07 1.07 -1.37
C LEU A 85 1.72 1.44 0.07
N THR A 86 2.40 0.85 1.05
CA THR A 86 2.17 1.18 2.47
C THR A 86 2.57 2.62 2.81
N GLN A 87 3.63 3.16 2.22
CA GLN A 87 3.97 4.57 2.38
C GLN A 87 2.92 5.50 1.75
N VAL A 88 2.42 5.16 0.56
CA VAL A 88 1.32 5.90 -0.10
C VAL A 88 0.08 5.91 0.78
N ALA A 89 -0.31 4.73 1.28
CA ALA A 89 -1.49 4.58 2.11
C ALA A 89 -1.35 5.29 3.48
N ALA A 90 -0.14 5.30 4.06
CA ALA A 90 0.15 6.03 5.30
C ALA A 90 -0.06 7.54 5.13
N LEU A 91 0.40 8.13 4.01
CA LEU A 91 0.14 9.54 3.69
C LEU A 91 -1.35 9.83 3.53
N LEU A 92 -2.08 8.90 2.88
CA LEU A 92 -3.52 9.03 2.69
C LEU A 92 -4.30 8.90 4.01
N ALA A 93 -3.73 8.30 5.04
CA ALA A 93 -4.34 8.13 6.37
C ALA A 93 -3.92 9.20 7.39
N LEU A 94 -3.36 10.33 6.95
CA LEU A 94 -3.00 11.41 7.87
C LEU A 94 -4.22 12.20 8.34
N GLU A 95 -4.19 12.65 9.58
CA GLU A 95 -5.18 13.61 10.07
C GLU A 95 -4.90 15.01 9.57
N GLN A 96 -3.61 15.35 9.45
CA GLN A 96 -3.15 16.67 9.04
C GLN A 96 -1.98 16.51 8.08
N ALA A 97 -2.01 17.28 6.98
CA ALA A 97 -0.95 17.26 5.97
C ALA A 97 0.43 17.66 6.53
N ALA A 98 0.47 18.42 7.63
CA ALA A 98 1.70 18.82 8.32
C ALA A 98 2.54 17.63 8.80
N HIS A 99 1.89 16.51 9.17
CA HIS A 99 2.57 15.31 9.67
C HIS A 99 3.13 14.41 8.56
N ALA A 100 3.03 14.82 7.28
CA ALA A 100 3.47 14.00 6.16
C ALA A 100 4.95 13.63 6.17
N ARG A 101 5.80 14.50 6.74
CA ARG A 101 7.24 14.22 6.89
C ARG A 101 7.50 13.12 7.91
N ASP A 102 6.79 13.16 9.03
CA ASP A 102 6.99 12.24 10.16
C ASP A 102 6.36 10.86 9.89
N ALA A 103 5.37 10.81 9.02
CA ALA A 103 4.70 9.58 8.60
C ALA A 103 5.54 8.71 7.64
N LEU A 104 6.53 9.30 6.97
CA LEU A 104 7.40 8.56 6.05
C LEU A 104 8.66 8.08 6.77
N PRO A 105 9.05 6.80 6.61
CA PRO A 105 10.29 6.29 7.18
C PRO A 105 11.50 6.95 6.51
N ALA A 106 12.66 6.91 7.18
CA ALA A 106 13.92 7.43 6.63
C ALA A 106 14.27 6.80 5.25
N ALA A 107 13.94 5.52 5.06
CA ALA A 107 14.03 4.81 3.79
C ALA A 107 12.77 5.04 2.91
N ARG A 108 12.39 6.31 2.70
CA ARG A 108 11.24 6.64 1.85
C ARG A 108 11.51 6.21 0.41
N ARG A 109 10.51 5.58 -0.21
CA ARG A 109 10.47 5.17 -1.61
C ARG A 109 9.71 6.16 -2.49
N LEU A 110 9.11 7.18 -1.87
CA LEU A 110 8.39 8.26 -2.53
C LEU A 110 9.26 9.51 -2.61
N THR A 111 9.25 10.14 -3.78
CA THR A 111 9.79 11.47 -3.99
C THR A 111 8.85 12.53 -3.42
N ALA A 112 9.37 13.73 -3.13
CA ALA A 112 8.55 14.84 -2.66
C ALA A 112 7.35 15.20 -3.57
N PRO A 113 7.45 15.23 -4.92
CA PRO A 113 6.29 15.45 -5.77
C PRO A 113 5.26 14.31 -5.68
N GLU A 114 5.67 13.05 -5.69
CA GLU A 114 4.74 11.91 -5.55
C GLU A 114 3.98 11.97 -4.21
N ALA A 115 4.67 12.29 -3.12
CA ALA A 115 4.03 12.48 -1.81
C ALA A 115 2.99 13.60 -1.84
N ARG A 116 3.24 14.71 -2.56
CA ARG A 116 2.26 15.80 -2.74
C ARG A 116 1.06 15.36 -3.56
N ASP A 117 1.27 14.56 -4.61
CA ASP A 117 0.18 14.06 -5.46
C ASP A 117 -0.77 13.15 -4.68
N VAL A 118 -0.22 12.31 -3.81
CA VAL A 118 -0.98 11.47 -2.88
C VAL A 118 -1.77 12.32 -1.88
N LEU A 119 -1.13 13.30 -1.24
CA LEU A 119 -1.83 14.22 -0.33
C LEU A 119 -2.94 15.00 -1.04
N ALA A 120 -2.76 15.34 -2.33
CA ALA A 120 -3.79 16.00 -3.13
C ALA A 120 -5.00 15.11 -3.47
N ARG A 121 -4.95 13.81 -3.15
CA ARG A 121 -6.12 12.92 -3.25
C ARG A 121 -7.10 13.11 -2.10
N ARG A 122 -6.65 13.67 -0.98
CA ARG A 122 -7.49 13.98 0.18
C ARG A 122 -8.35 15.20 -0.09
N SER A 123 -9.67 15.04 -0.03
CA SER A 123 -10.64 16.12 -0.31
C SER A 123 -10.63 17.21 0.76
N ASP A 124 -10.18 16.89 1.96
CA ASP A 124 -10.10 17.77 3.12
C ASP A 124 -8.80 18.58 3.22
N PHE A 125 -7.77 18.24 2.44
CA PHE A 125 -6.49 18.96 2.44
C PHE A 125 -6.48 20.08 1.39
N LYS A 126 -6.10 21.29 1.80
CA LYS A 126 -5.98 22.41 0.87
C LYS A 126 -4.66 22.32 0.10
N MET A 127 -4.73 22.58 -1.21
CA MET A 127 -3.56 22.55 -2.09
C MET A 127 -2.43 23.49 -1.62
N GLU A 128 -2.78 24.64 -1.06
CA GLU A 128 -1.82 25.61 -0.53
C GLU A 128 -1.06 25.08 0.70
N GLU A 129 -1.72 24.28 1.54
CA GLU A 129 -1.06 23.62 2.68
C GLU A 129 -0.07 22.57 2.19
N ILE A 130 -0.45 21.78 1.18
CA ILE A 130 0.39 20.74 0.57
C ILE A 130 1.65 21.34 -0.07
N LYS A 131 1.52 22.46 -0.80
CA LYS A 131 2.65 23.15 -1.44
C LYS A 131 3.66 23.68 -0.42
N ARG A 132 3.21 24.10 0.76
CA ARG A 132 4.05 24.65 1.83
C ARG A 132 4.82 23.58 2.62
N LEU A 133 4.52 22.29 2.43
CA LEU A 133 5.20 21.20 3.13
C LEU A 133 6.66 21.05 2.71
N LYS A 134 7.54 20.92 3.71
CA LYS A 134 8.97 20.62 3.56
C LYS A 134 9.20 19.10 3.60
N LEU A 135 8.93 18.46 2.47
CA LEU A 135 9.17 17.03 2.21
C LEU A 135 10.59 16.81 1.66
#